data_AF-X0UT02-F1
#
_entry.id   AF-X0UT02-F1
#
_cell.length_a   1.000
_cell.length_b   1.000
_cell.length_c   1.000
_cell.angle_alpha   90.00
_cell.angle_beta   90.00
_cell.angle_gamma   90.00
#
_symmetry.space_group_name_H-M   'P 1'
#
loop_
_entity.id
_entity.type
_entity.pdbx_description
1 polymer ?
#
loop_
_entity_poly.entity_id
_entity_poly.type
_entity_poly.pdbx_seq_one_letter_code
_entity_poly.pdbx_strand_id
1 'polypeptide(L)'
;EKPHWQQAASGTRVGGKMPMTSKERVARTLARQPPDCVPIYDKFWFETERQWREQLGCPFVFHPERSRFDWGATAPETQSRTLWEIFDMDITEVAWPDYRLRLVEPTVIEETDEWVLQRDGNQAVLRWWKHKMGTPEHVAFGIDTPEKWAKFKPLLTASRERVRWDEFWPLYRRARAAERFICFCTVEPMEMVKDVLGHEIMLKAMIKQPEWIHDVFDAYTRVAIQMFETVEAEGMTCDGAFIYGDMAYNTGPFMSPKHFREFLKPYHKR
;
A
#
# COMPACT_ATOMS: atom_id res chain seq x y z
N GLU A 1 -37.71 6.14 -22.39
CA GLU A 1 -37.31 7.31 -21.58
C GLU A 1 -35.84 7.19 -21.21
N LYS A 2 -35.04 8.25 -21.35
CA LYS A 2 -33.61 8.20 -21.00
C LYS A 2 -33.45 8.21 -19.47
N PRO A 3 -32.55 7.41 -18.89
CA PRO A 3 -32.36 7.33 -17.44
C PRO A 3 -31.93 8.69 -16.84
N HIS A 4 -32.40 8.96 -15.62
CA HIS A 4 -32.31 10.24 -14.90
C HIS A 4 -30.90 10.87 -14.85
N TRP A 5 -29.83 10.08 -14.93
CA TRP A 5 -28.45 10.57 -14.94
C TRP A 5 -28.05 11.34 -16.21
N GLN A 6 -28.77 11.17 -17.32
CA GLN A 6 -28.51 11.93 -18.56
C GLN A 6 -29.13 13.34 -18.55
N GLN A 7 -30.05 13.65 -17.63
CA GLN A 7 -30.69 14.97 -17.54
C GLN A 7 -29.89 15.97 -16.69
N ALA A 8 -28.90 15.52 -15.92
CA ALA A 8 -28.07 16.39 -15.08
C ALA A 8 -27.03 17.22 -15.86
N ALA A 9 -26.86 16.97 -17.18
CA ALA A 9 -25.82 17.59 -17.99
C ALA A 9 -26.19 18.96 -18.60
N SER A 10 -27.43 19.46 -18.45
CA SER A 10 -27.89 20.71 -19.07
C SER A 10 -28.15 21.86 -18.10
N GLY A 11 -27.79 21.71 -16.82
CA GLY A 11 -27.90 22.78 -15.82
C GLY A 11 -26.77 23.80 -15.95
N THR A 12 -27.04 24.96 -16.57
CA THR A 12 -26.18 26.14 -16.51
C THR A 12 -25.94 26.50 -15.04
N ARG A 13 -24.72 26.27 -14.51
CA ARG A 13 -24.36 26.62 -13.12
C ARG A 13 -24.36 28.15 -12.98
N VAL A 14 -25.44 28.70 -12.45
CA VAL A 14 -25.55 30.11 -12.09
C VAL A 14 -24.65 30.37 -10.87
N GLY A 15 -23.56 31.12 -11.07
CA GLY A 15 -22.67 31.61 -9.99
C GLY A 15 -21.48 30.71 -9.62
N GLY A 16 -21.08 29.75 -10.47
CA GLY A 16 -20.09 28.73 -10.12
C GLY A 16 -18.64 29.19 -10.19
N LYS A 17 -17.89 29.02 -9.09
CA LYS A 17 -16.41 28.97 -9.13
C LYS A 17 -15.95 28.07 -10.28
N MET A 18 -14.87 28.44 -10.97
CA MET A 18 -14.26 27.58 -11.99
C MET A 18 -14.00 26.18 -11.40
N PRO A 19 -14.24 25.10 -12.18
CA PRO A 19 -13.95 23.75 -11.75
C PRO A 19 -12.46 23.63 -11.38
N MET A 20 -12.17 23.06 -10.22
CA MET A 20 -10.81 22.85 -9.73
C MET A 20 -10.22 21.61 -10.37
N THR A 21 -8.90 21.57 -10.46
CA THR A 21 -8.20 20.31 -10.75
C THR A 21 -8.30 19.37 -9.54
N SER A 22 -8.08 18.07 -9.74
CA SER A 22 -8.01 17.11 -8.64
C SER A 22 -6.91 17.49 -7.64
N LYS A 23 -5.76 17.96 -8.12
CA LYS A 23 -4.68 18.49 -7.29
C LYS A 23 -5.15 19.65 -6.40
N GLU A 24 -5.82 20.64 -6.96
CA GLU A 24 -6.34 21.78 -6.19
C GLU A 24 -7.43 21.36 -5.20
N ARG A 25 -8.35 20.50 -5.64
CA ARG A 25 -9.49 20.00 -4.85
C ARG A 25 -9.03 19.26 -3.60
N VAL A 26 -8.12 18.31 -3.76
CA VAL A 26 -7.56 17.52 -2.66
C VAL A 26 -6.70 18.41 -1.76
N ALA A 27 -5.82 19.25 -2.33
CA ALA A 27 -4.97 20.15 -1.54
C ALA A 27 -5.81 21.10 -0.66
N ARG A 28 -6.87 21.70 -1.20
CA ARG A 28 -7.81 22.54 -0.42
C ARG A 28 -8.51 21.75 0.67
N THR A 29 -8.98 20.54 0.36
CA THR A 29 -9.66 19.67 1.32
C THR A 29 -8.74 19.34 2.51
N LEU A 30 -7.50 18.93 2.24
CA LEU A 30 -6.50 18.67 3.28
C LEU A 30 -6.14 19.91 4.09
N ALA A 31 -6.12 21.08 3.45
CA ALA A 31 -5.92 22.38 4.09
C ALA A 31 -7.18 22.93 4.81
N ARG A 32 -8.27 22.17 4.88
CA ARG A 32 -9.57 22.58 5.46
C ARG A 32 -10.16 23.83 4.81
N GLN A 33 -9.94 24.00 3.51
CA GLN A 33 -10.48 25.08 2.69
C GLN A 33 -11.62 24.55 1.79
N PRO A 34 -12.62 25.37 1.43
CA PRO A 34 -13.71 24.93 0.58
C PRO A 34 -13.23 24.52 -0.84
N PRO A 35 -13.44 23.26 -1.25
CA PRO A 35 -13.26 22.84 -2.65
C PRO A 35 -14.51 23.17 -3.49
N ASP A 36 -14.47 22.87 -4.79
CA ASP A 36 -15.61 22.95 -5.70
C ASP A 36 -16.59 21.76 -5.57
N CYS A 37 -16.07 20.59 -5.19
CA CYS A 37 -16.82 19.41 -4.74
C CYS A 37 -15.97 18.52 -3.82
N VAL A 38 -16.57 17.48 -3.24
CA VAL A 38 -15.85 16.50 -2.39
C VAL A 38 -14.92 15.67 -3.29
N PRO A 39 -13.60 15.60 -3.02
CA PRO A 39 -12.72 14.71 -3.77
C PRO A 39 -13.04 13.24 -3.48
N ILE A 40 -12.90 12.39 -4.49
CA ILE A 40 -13.23 10.96 -4.44
C ILE A 40 -11.96 10.14 -4.64
N TYR A 41 -11.79 9.13 -3.79
CA TYR A 41 -10.75 8.11 -3.92
C TYR A 41 -11.21 6.81 -3.26
N ASP A 42 -10.85 5.68 -3.85
CA ASP A 42 -11.10 4.35 -3.27
C ASP A 42 -10.02 3.35 -3.72
N LYS A 43 -9.82 2.31 -2.92
CA LYS A 43 -8.89 1.20 -3.20
C LYS A 43 -9.65 -0.12 -3.13
N PHE A 44 -9.64 -0.85 -4.24
CA PHE A 44 -10.42 -2.07 -4.40
C PHE A 44 -9.57 -3.30 -4.14
N TRP A 45 -10.20 -4.35 -3.62
CA TRP A 45 -9.59 -5.68 -3.65
C TRP A 45 -9.37 -6.12 -5.10
N PHE A 46 -8.29 -6.84 -5.35
CA PHE A 46 -7.90 -7.28 -6.69
C PHE A 46 -9.02 -8.06 -7.41
N GLU A 47 -9.78 -8.90 -6.68
CA GLU A 47 -10.93 -9.64 -7.25
C GLU A 47 -12.02 -8.70 -7.78
N THR A 48 -12.37 -7.67 -7.01
CA THR A 48 -13.34 -6.65 -7.40
C THR A 48 -12.84 -5.86 -8.60
N GLU A 49 -11.59 -5.41 -8.55
CA GLU A 49 -10.99 -4.66 -9.64
C GLU A 49 -10.92 -5.48 -10.93
N ARG A 50 -10.48 -6.74 -10.85
CA ARG A 50 -10.45 -7.67 -12.00
C ARG A 50 -11.82 -7.79 -12.63
N GLN A 51 -12.84 -8.08 -11.83
CA GLN A 51 -14.21 -8.27 -12.32
C GLN A 51 -14.75 -7.01 -13.02
N TRP A 52 -14.55 -5.84 -12.42
CA TRP A 52 -15.03 -4.58 -13.01
C TRP A 52 -14.29 -4.24 -14.30
N ARG A 53 -12.98 -4.44 -14.34
CA ARG A 53 -12.18 -4.23 -15.55
C ARG A 53 -12.59 -5.14 -16.70
N GLU A 54 -12.91 -6.40 -16.42
CA GLU A 54 -13.48 -7.31 -17.42
C GLU A 54 -14.80 -6.76 -17.98
N GLN A 55 -15.70 -6.31 -17.12
CA GLN A 55 -16.99 -5.73 -17.53
C GLN A 55 -16.86 -4.42 -18.30
N LEU A 56 -15.84 -3.61 -17.97
CA LEU A 56 -15.56 -2.32 -18.62
C LEU A 56 -14.74 -2.46 -19.91
N GLY A 57 -14.38 -3.69 -20.32
CA GLY A 57 -13.60 -3.94 -21.53
C GLY A 57 -12.14 -3.51 -21.43
N CYS A 58 -11.60 -3.39 -20.21
CA CYS A 58 -10.20 -3.05 -19.93
C CYS A 58 -9.50 -4.10 -19.03
N PRO A 59 -9.59 -5.40 -19.37
CA PRO A 59 -9.08 -6.47 -18.51
C PRO A 59 -7.58 -6.32 -18.23
N PHE A 60 -7.14 -6.89 -17.12
CA PHE A 60 -5.73 -7.03 -16.82
C PHE A 60 -5.03 -7.88 -17.89
N VAL A 61 -3.80 -7.52 -18.26
CA VAL A 61 -2.97 -8.40 -19.08
C VAL A 61 -2.35 -9.44 -18.15
N PHE A 62 -3.00 -10.60 -18.07
CA PHE A 62 -2.55 -11.70 -17.23
C PHE A 62 -1.28 -12.34 -17.80
N HIS A 63 -0.28 -12.58 -16.95
CA HIS A 63 0.92 -13.33 -17.28
C HIS A 63 0.84 -14.69 -16.56
N PRO A 64 0.32 -15.75 -17.22
CA PRO A 64 0.07 -17.06 -16.60
C PRO A 64 1.32 -17.72 -16.02
N GLU A 65 2.50 -17.36 -16.54
CA GLU A 65 3.80 -17.85 -16.07
C GLU A 65 4.25 -17.20 -14.76
N ARG A 66 3.49 -16.24 -14.20
CA ARG A 66 3.89 -15.45 -13.04
C ARG A 66 2.93 -15.64 -11.86
N SER A 67 3.53 -15.86 -10.70
CA SER A 67 2.80 -15.95 -9.44
C SER A 67 2.25 -14.58 -9.04
N ARG A 68 1.10 -14.56 -8.35
CA ARG A 68 0.56 -13.37 -7.66
C ARG A 68 1.54 -12.77 -6.63
N PHE A 69 2.64 -13.47 -6.33
CA PHE A 69 3.68 -13.08 -5.40
C PHE A 69 5.00 -12.68 -6.09
N ASP A 70 5.08 -12.74 -7.42
CA ASP A 70 6.28 -12.36 -8.17
C ASP A 70 6.43 -10.85 -8.20
N TRP A 71 7.51 -10.37 -7.56
CA TRP A 71 7.93 -8.96 -7.63
C TRP A 71 8.18 -8.47 -9.08
N GLY A 72 8.42 -9.39 -10.01
CA GLY A 72 8.59 -9.12 -11.44
C GLY A 72 7.30 -9.08 -12.27
N ALA A 73 6.13 -9.38 -11.70
CA ALA A 73 4.86 -9.41 -12.44
C ALA A 73 4.38 -8.00 -12.77
N THR A 74 4.70 -7.50 -13.96
CA THR A 74 4.37 -6.16 -14.47
C THR A 74 2.96 -5.72 -14.03
N ALA A 75 2.89 -4.62 -13.30
CA ALA A 75 1.64 -4.18 -12.69
C ALA A 75 0.64 -3.75 -13.76
N PRO A 76 -0.64 -4.12 -13.63
CA PRO A 76 -1.65 -3.82 -14.63
C PRO A 76 -1.84 -2.32 -14.93
N GLU A 77 -1.47 -1.44 -14.01
CA GLU A 77 -1.53 0.03 -14.10
C GLU A 77 -0.63 0.61 -15.20
N THR A 78 0.35 -0.17 -15.68
CA THR A 78 1.19 0.16 -16.85
C THR A 78 0.59 -0.25 -18.18
N GLN A 79 -0.32 -1.21 -18.16
CA GLN A 79 -0.79 -1.93 -19.34
C GLN A 79 -2.18 -1.50 -19.78
N SER A 80 -2.97 -0.92 -18.88
CA SER A 80 -4.30 -0.39 -19.20
C SER A 80 -4.69 0.78 -18.27
N ARG A 81 -5.79 1.46 -18.60
CA ARG A 81 -6.34 2.52 -17.74
C ARG A 81 -6.71 1.96 -16.38
N THR A 82 -6.40 2.70 -15.31
CA THR A 82 -6.80 2.32 -13.95
C THR A 82 -8.29 2.58 -13.71
N LEU A 83 -8.87 1.92 -12.70
CA LEU A 83 -10.23 2.29 -12.26
C LEU A 83 -10.29 3.74 -11.77
N TRP A 84 -9.20 4.27 -11.22
CA TRP A 84 -9.09 5.68 -10.84
C TRP A 84 -9.21 6.60 -12.05
N GLU A 85 -8.60 6.23 -13.19
CA GLU A 85 -8.73 6.96 -14.45
C GLU A 85 -10.14 6.81 -15.07
N ILE A 86 -10.79 5.65 -14.92
CA ILE A 86 -12.13 5.40 -15.50
C ILE A 86 -13.23 6.10 -14.71
N PHE A 87 -13.15 6.10 -13.38
CA PHE A 87 -14.12 6.73 -12.49
C PHE A 87 -13.78 8.18 -12.12
N ASP A 88 -12.75 8.75 -12.76
CA ASP A 88 -12.34 10.14 -12.56
C ASP A 88 -11.99 10.48 -11.10
N MET A 89 -11.31 9.56 -10.41
CA MET A 89 -10.90 9.74 -9.01
C MET A 89 -9.75 10.75 -8.87
N ASP A 90 -9.70 11.43 -7.73
CA ASP A 90 -8.82 12.59 -7.55
C ASP A 90 -7.38 12.26 -7.16
N ILE A 91 -7.15 11.10 -6.57
CA ILE A 91 -5.84 10.69 -6.03
C ILE A 91 -5.22 9.61 -6.91
N THR A 92 -3.91 9.72 -7.13
CA THR A 92 -3.09 8.66 -7.73
C THR A 92 -1.99 8.25 -6.77
N GLU A 93 -1.90 6.95 -6.48
CA GLU A 93 -0.85 6.36 -5.66
C GLU A 93 0.39 6.03 -6.50
N VAL A 94 1.58 6.32 -6.00
CA VAL A 94 2.84 5.94 -6.64
C VAL A 94 3.88 5.41 -5.62
N ALA A 95 4.97 4.88 -6.15
CA ALA A 95 6.18 4.40 -5.49
C ALA A 95 6.07 3.06 -4.74
N TRP A 96 5.12 2.88 -3.82
CA TRP A 96 4.93 1.67 -2.99
C TRP A 96 6.20 0.83 -2.76
N PRO A 97 7.17 1.30 -1.94
CA PRO A 97 8.40 0.58 -1.68
C PRO A 97 8.18 -0.80 -1.02
N ASP A 98 9.01 -1.78 -1.39
CA ASP A 98 9.03 -3.11 -0.77
C ASP A 98 10.02 -3.19 0.39
N TYR A 99 9.47 -3.48 1.57
CA TYR A 99 10.19 -3.56 2.83
C TYR A 99 10.59 -4.98 3.23
N ARG A 100 10.29 -5.99 2.41
CA ARG A 100 10.74 -7.37 2.68
C ARG A 100 12.26 -7.44 2.72
N LEU A 101 12.77 -8.34 3.57
CA LEU A 101 14.20 -8.61 3.73
C LEU A 101 14.78 -9.45 2.58
N ARG A 102 13.93 -10.14 1.79
CA ARG A 102 14.31 -10.94 0.61
C ARG A 102 15.45 -11.93 0.90
N LEU A 103 15.36 -12.62 2.04
CA LEU A 103 16.36 -13.54 2.57
C LEU A 103 16.49 -14.83 1.75
N VAL A 104 15.36 -15.30 1.20
CA VAL A 104 15.23 -16.54 0.46
C VAL A 104 14.22 -16.36 -0.66
N GLU A 105 14.31 -17.20 -1.69
CA GLU A 105 13.25 -17.29 -2.68
C GLU A 105 11.99 -17.87 -2.03
N PRO A 106 10.78 -17.35 -2.33
CA PRO A 106 9.54 -17.89 -1.81
C PRO A 106 9.33 -19.35 -2.26
N THR A 107 8.86 -20.22 -1.37
CA THR A 107 8.64 -21.65 -1.66
C THR A 107 7.28 -22.10 -1.18
N VAL A 108 6.56 -22.85 -2.02
CA VAL A 108 5.35 -23.59 -1.60
C VAL A 108 5.78 -24.79 -0.75
N ILE A 109 5.22 -24.88 0.46
CA ILE A 109 5.45 -26.00 1.39
C ILE A 109 4.39 -27.07 1.18
N GLU A 110 3.13 -26.63 1.07
CA GLU A 110 1.97 -27.49 0.91
C GLU A 110 0.91 -26.76 0.11
N GLU A 111 0.18 -27.49 -0.72
CA GLU A 111 -0.87 -26.95 -1.56
C GLU A 111 -2.05 -27.91 -1.59
N THR A 112 -3.25 -27.38 -1.35
CA THR A 112 -4.53 -28.09 -1.44
C THR A 112 -5.42 -27.42 -2.48
N ASP A 113 -6.60 -27.95 -2.73
CA ASP A 113 -7.58 -27.28 -3.61
C ASP A 113 -8.06 -25.94 -3.04
N GLU A 114 -8.03 -25.76 -1.72
CA GLU A 114 -8.59 -24.57 -1.07
C GLU A 114 -7.53 -23.51 -0.74
N TRP A 115 -6.32 -23.93 -0.38
CA TRP A 115 -5.28 -23.04 0.15
C TRP A 115 -3.87 -23.45 -0.24
N VAL A 116 -2.94 -22.51 -0.11
CA VAL A 116 -1.50 -22.72 -0.28
C VAL A 116 -0.76 -22.27 0.98
N LEU A 117 0.12 -23.12 1.51
CA LEU A 117 1.05 -22.81 2.58
C LEU A 117 2.40 -22.50 1.95
N GLN A 118 2.89 -21.29 2.19
CA GLN A 118 4.08 -20.76 1.55
C GLN A 118 5.05 -20.21 2.59
N ARG A 119 6.35 -20.42 2.37
CA ARG A 119 7.40 -19.63 3.00
C ARG A 119 7.75 -18.46 2.09
N ASP A 120 7.69 -17.23 2.59
CA ASP A 120 8.01 -16.04 1.83
C ASP A 120 9.49 -15.63 1.94
N GLY A 121 9.84 -14.49 1.31
CA GLY A 121 11.19 -13.93 1.35
C GLY A 121 11.63 -13.40 2.71
N ASN A 122 10.75 -13.26 3.70
CA ASN A 122 11.10 -12.95 5.10
C ASN A 122 11.31 -14.22 5.94
N GLN A 123 11.20 -15.41 5.34
CA GLN A 123 11.06 -16.69 6.04
C GLN A 123 9.79 -16.80 6.89
N ALA A 124 8.76 -15.98 6.62
CA ALA A 124 7.44 -16.15 7.22
C ALA A 124 6.72 -17.30 6.51
N VAL A 125 6.07 -18.16 7.29
CA VAL A 125 5.21 -19.24 6.82
C VAL A 125 3.76 -18.77 6.92
N LEU A 126 3.13 -18.61 5.78
CA LEU A 126 1.80 -18.01 5.63
C LEU A 126 0.88 -18.95 4.86
N ARG A 127 -0.37 -19.08 5.31
CA ARG A 127 -1.41 -19.84 4.59
C ARG A 127 -2.38 -18.88 3.90
N TRP A 128 -2.52 -19.05 2.59
CA TRP A 128 -3.36 -18.22 1.75
C TRP A 128 -4.51 -19.02 1.15
N TRP A 129 -5.72 -18.46 1.17
CA TRP A 129 -6.83 -19.00 0.39
C TRP A 129 -6.60 -18.77 -1.11
N LYS A 130 -6.95 -19.78 -1.92
CA LYS A 130 -6.87 -19.71 -3.39
C LYS A 130 -8.05 -18.97 -4.01
N HIS A 131 -9.23 -19.12 -3.41
CA HIS A 131 -10.50 -18.67 -3.97
C HIS A 131 -11.18 -17.57 -3.14
N LYS A 132 -10.41 -16.89 -2.30
CA LYS A 132 -10.88 -15.80 -1.44
C LYS A 132 -9.75 -14.83 -1.14
N MET A 133 -10.00 -13.53 -1.31
CA MET A 133 -9.12 -12.49 -0.77
C MET A 133 -9.26 -12.35 0.76
N GLY A 134 -8.13 -12.13 1.42
CA GLY A 134 -8.06 -11.83 2.84
C GLY A 134 -6.62 -11.89 3.35
N THR A 135 -6.42 -11.42 4.57
CA THR A 135 -5.15 -11.55 5.29
C THR A 135 -4.81 -13.03 5.44
N PRO A 136 -3.57 -13.46 5.15
CA PRO A 136 -3.18 -14.85 5.32
C PRO A 136 -3.21 -15.26 6.79
N GLU A 137 -3.34 -16.56 7.03
CA GLU A 137 -3.03 -17.08 8.36
C GLU A 137 -1.52 -17.02 8.61
N HIS A 138 -1.15 -16.47 9.76
CA HIS A 138 0.21 -16.39 10.23
C HIS A 138 0.59 -17.69 10.95
N VAL A 139 1.34 -18.58 10.28
CA VAL A 139 1.66 -19.91 10.83
C VAL A 139 2.98 -19.91 11.60
N ALA A 140 4.02 -19.29 11.04
CA ALA A 140 5.34 -19.20 11.69
C ALA A 140 6.15 -18.04 11.12
N PHE A 141 7.16 -17.58 11.86
CA PHE A 141 8.07 -16.51 11.42
C PHE A 141 9.52 -16.91 11.63
N GLY A 142 10.38 -16.64 10.64
CA GLY A 142 11.80 -16.96 10.73
C GLY A 142 12.58 -16.04 11.67
N ILE A 143 12.05 -14.83 11.92
CA ILE A 143 12.62 -13.85 12.84
C ILE A 143 11.70 -13.77 14.07
N ASP A 144 12.12 -14.39 15.16
CA ASP A 144 11.34 -14.55 16.38
C ASP A 144 12.14 -14.20 17.65
N THR A 145 13.41 -13.79 17.51
CA THR A 145 14.26 -13.33 18.62
C THR A 145 15.09 -12.10 18.24
N PRO A 146 15.57 -11.31 19.24
CA PRO A 146 16.49 -10.20 19.01
C PRO A 146 17.78 -10.61 18.28
N GLU A 147 18.32 -11.78 18.58
CA GLU A 147 19.58 -12.28 17.98
C GLU A 147 19.40 -12.58 16.50
N LYS A 148 18.27 -13.19 16.11
CA LYS A 148 17.94 -13.41 14.70
C LYS A 148 17.73 -12.08 13.99
N TRP A 149 17.00 -11.14 14.61
CA TRP A 149 16.82 -9.80 14.05
C TRP A 149 18.16 -9.09 13.82
N ALA A 150 19.08 -9.12 14.78
CA ALA A 150 20.39 -8.49 14.67
C ALA A 150 21.20 -9.01 13.47
N LYS A 151 21.04 -10.28 13.09
CA LYS A 151 21.67 -10.87 11.90
C LYS A 151 21.12 -10.32 10.59
N PHE A 152 19.81 -10.06 10.52
CA PHE A 152 19.13 -9.68 9.28
C PHE A 152 18.92 -8.17 9.12
N LYS A 153 18.93 -7.41 10.22
CA LYS A 153 18.82 -5.95 10.22
C LYS A 153 19.76 -5.26 9.21
N PRO A 154 21.04 -5.66 9.03
CA PRO A 154 21.92 -5.03 8.05
C PRO A 154 21.48 -5.17 6.58
N LEU A 155 20.57 -6.10 6.28
CA LEU A 155 20.02 -6.31 4.93
C LEU A 155 18.83 -5.39 4.63
N LEU A 156 18.26 -4.76 5.67
CA LEU A 156 17.21 -3.76 5.52
C LEU A 156 17.84 -2.42 5.13
N THR A 157 18.11 -2.27 3.83
CA THR A 157 18.73 -1.07 3.25
C THR A 157 17.84 -0.47 2.19
N ALA A 158 17.62 0.85 2.23
CA ALA A 158 16.97 1.55 1.13
C ALA A 158 17.77 1.38 -0.17
N SER A 159 17.07 1.15 -1.28
CA SER A 159 17.69 1.02 -2.59
C SER A 159 16.67 1.24 -3.70
N ARG A 160 17.14 1.59 -4.89
CA ARG A 160 16.29 1.86 -6.05
C ARG A 160 15.43 0.63 -6.40
N GLU A 161 15.94 -0.58 -6.21
CA GLU A 161 15.29 -1.86 -6.54
C GLU A 161 14.11 -2.22 -5.63
N ARG A 162 13.84 -1.41 -4.61
CA ARG A 162 12.66 -1.54 -3.75
C ARG A 162 11.43 -0.85 -4.31
N VAL A 163 11.56 -0.08 -5.38
CA VAL A 163 10.43 0.55 -6.09
C VAL A 163 10.31 -0.03 -7.49
N ARG A 164 9.08 -0.29 -7.91
CA ARG A 164 8.76 -0.77 -9.25
C ARG A 164 8.69 0.42 -10.22
N TRP A 165 9.83 0.98 -10.59
CA TRP A 165 9.88 2.23 -11.38
C TRP A 165 9.18 2.14 -12.73
N ASP A 166 9.31 1.01 -13.41
CA ASP A 166 8.64 0.78 -14.70
C ASP A 166 7.12 0.77 -14.54
N GLU A 167 6.62 0.48 -13.34
CA GLU A 167 5.22 0.64 -12.95
C GLU A 167 4.83 2.09 -12.74
N PHE A 168 5.56 2.78 -11.87
CA PHE A 168 5.11 4.06 -11.36
C PHE A 168 5.43 5.24 -12.28
N TRP A 169 6.44 5.17 -13.14
CA TRP A 169 6.75 6.28 -14.05
C TRP A 169 5.64 6.56 -15.08
N PRO A 170 5.12 5.56 -15.80
CA PRO A 170 3.99 5.77 -16.70
C PRO A 170 2.77 6.35 -15.98
N LEU A 171 2.43 5.80 -14.81
CA LEU A 171 1.30 6.26 -14.00
C LEU A 171 1.49 7.71 -13.54
N TYR A 172 2.66 8.04 -12.99
CA TYR A 172 3.04 9.38 -12.55
C TYR A 172 2.90 10.41 -13.67
N ARG A 173 3.41 10.11 -14.87
CA ARG A 173 3.36 11.03 -16.02
C ARG A 173 1.93 11.30 -16.47
N ARG A 174 1.07 10.26 -16.52
CA ARG A 174 -0.35 10.43 -16.87
C ARG A 174 -1.09 11.25 -15.80
N ALA A 175 -0.85 10.96 -14.53
CA ALA A 175 -1.44 11.68 -13.41
C ALA A 175 -1.02 13.15 -13.37
N ARG A 176 0.26 13.46 -13.64
CA ARG A 176 0.76 14.84 -13.78
C ARG A 176 0.10 15.58 -14.93
N ALA A 177 0.00 14.94 -16.10
CA ALA A 177 -0.66 15.54 -17.27
C ALA A 177 -2.16 15.80 -17.05
N ALA A 178 -2.81 14.98 -16.21
CA ALA A 178 -4.22 15.10 -15.86
C ALA A 178 -4.46 15.95 -14.59
N GLU A 179 -3.44 16.62 -14.04
CA GLU A 179 -3.52 17.44 -12.83
C GLU A 179 -4.17 16.72 -11.63
N ARG A 180 -3.89 15.42 -11.48
CA ARG A 180 -4.27 14.59 -10.34
C ARG A 180 -3.47 14.95 -9.09
N PHE A 181 -4.03 14.68 -7.91
CA PHE A 181 -3.28 14.75 -6.67
C PHE A 181 -2.45 13.47 -6.50
N ILE A 182 -1.12 13.58 -6.55
CA ILE A 182 -0.24 12.42 -6.53
C ILE A 182 0.28 12.16 -5.11
N CYS A 183 0.10 10.94 -4.60
CA CYS A 183 0.56 10.54 -3.29
C CYS A 183 1.78 9.62 -3.38
N PHE A 184 2.83 9.95 -2.63
CA PHE A 184 3.83 8.95 -2.25
C PHE A 184 3.15 7.95 -1.32
N CYS A 185 3.14 6.67 -1.69
CA CYS A 185 2.46 5.67 -0.91
C CYS A 185 3.45 4.71 -0.24
N THR A 186 3.19 4.45 1.03
CA THR A 186 3.99 3.53 1.81
C THR A 186 3.17 2.92 2.94
N VAL A 187 3.81 2.11 3.76
CA VAL A 187 3.22 1.39 4.88
C VAL A 187 3.76 1.98 6.18
N GLU A 188 3.05 1.89 7.30
CA GLU A 188 3.58 2.28 8.61
C GLU A 188 4.35 1.12 9.28
N PRO A 189 5.21 1.40 10.28
CA PRO A 189 6.13 0.40 10.83
C PRO A 189 5.49 -0.87 11.39
N MET A 190 4.31 -0.81 12.01
CA MET A 190 3.62 -1.99 12.53
C MET A 190 3.25 -2.96 11.40
N GLU A 191 2.65 -2.46 10.34
CA GLU A 191 2.26 -3.27 9.18
C GLU A 191 3.50 -3.81 8.44
N MET A 192 4.59 -3.05 8.32
CA MET A 192 5.86 -3.58 7.77
C MET A 192 6.43 -4.72 8.64
N VAL A 193 6.41 -4.54 9.96
CA VAL A 193 6.99 -5.49 10.92
C VAL A 193 6.12 -6.73 11.09
N LYS A 194 4.81 -6.60 10.90
CA LYS A 194 3.87 -7.72 10.87
C LYS A 194 4.29 -8.76 9.83
N ASP A 195 4.77 -8.36 8.66
CA ASP A 195 5.24 -9.29 7.63
C ASP A 195 6.54 -10.04 8.01
N VAL A 196 7.20 -9.63 9.11
CA VAL A 196 8.50 -10.17 9.55
C VAL A 196 8.40 -10.95 10.86
N LEU A 197 7.69 -10.40 11.84
CA LEU A 197 7.52 -11.00 13.17
C LEU A 197 6.11 -11.60 13.35
N GLY A 198 5.13 -11.14 12.58
CA GLY A 198 3.72 -11.39 12.87
C GLY A 198 3.20 -10.62 14.08
N HIS A 199 1.88 -10.56 14.18
CA HIS A 199 1.19 -9.86 15.27
C HIS A 199 1.54 -10.43 16.65
N GLU A 200 1.55 -11.75 16.83
CA GLU A 200 1.70 -12.35 18.16
C GLU A 200 3.08 -12.09 18.78
N ILE A 201 4.16 -12.30 18.00
CA ILE A 201 5.53 -12.04 18.47
C ILE A 201 5.69 -10.55 18.72
N MET A 202 5.28 -9.70 17.78
CA MET A 202 5.38 -8.25 17.90
C MET A 202 4.65 -7.73 19.15
N LEU A 203 3.38 -8.10 19.35
CA LEU A 203 2.57 -7.63 20.48
C LEU A 203 3.09 -8.17 21.83
N LYS A 204 3.56 -9.42 21.89
CA LYS A 204 4.19 -9.96 23.11
C LYS A 204 5.52 -9.27 23.40
N ALA A 205 6.30 -8.96 22.38
CA ALA A 205 7.59 -8.30 22.52
C ALA A 205 7.46 -6.83 22.92
N MET A 206 6.39 -6.12 22.54
CA MET A 206 6.08 -4.79 23.10
C MET A 206 6.01 -4.80 24.64
N ILE A 207 5.57 -5.90 25.24
CA ILE A 207 5.46 -6.03 26.71
C ILE A 207 6.75 -6.58 27.31
N LYS A 208 7.32 -7.63 26.70
CA LYS A 208 8.39 -8.43 27.29
C LYS A 208 9.80 -7.97 26.90
N GLN A 209 9.94 -7.31 25.76
CA GLN A 209 11.21 -6.95 25.13
C GLN A 209 11.06 -5.59 24.40
N PRO A 210 10.69 -4.51 25.11
CA PRO A 210 10.34 -3.23 24.49
C PRO A 210 11.52 -2.61 23.72
N GLU A 211 12.77 -2.74 24.20
CA GLU A 211 13.92 -2.19 23.49
C GLU A 211 14.13 -2.86 22.13
N TRP A 212 13.85 -4.16 22.03
CA TRP A 212 13.94 -4.88 20.77
C TRP A 212 12.90 -4.38 19.76
N ILE A 213 11.63 -4.22 20.16
CA ILE A 213 10.60 -3.70 19.24
C ILE A 213 10.87 -2.26 18.83
N HIS A 214 11.40 -1.44 19.73
CA HIS A 214 11.85 -0.10 19.36
C HIS A 214 12.99 -0.13 18.33
N ASP A 215 13.94 -1.05 18.43
CA ASP A 215 15.01 -1.22 17.45
C ASP A 215 14.49 -1.63 16.07
N VAL A 216 13.51 -2.54 16.04
CA VAL A 216 12.88 -3.00 14.81
C VAL A 216 12.11 -1.85 14.14
N PHE A 217 11.22 -1.16 14.87
CA PHE A 217 10.47 -0.02 14.32
C PHE A 217 11.38 1.12 13.88
N ASP A 218 12.46 1.38 14.61
CA ASP A 218 13.43 2.40 14.23
C ASP A 218 14.08 2.08 12.88
N ALA A 219 14.47 0.82 12.66
CA ALA A 219 15.07 0.38 11.40
C ALA A 219 14.12 0.51 10.21
N TYR A 220 12.88 0.03 10.33
CA TYR A 220 11.89 0.12 9.26
C TYR A 220 11.50 1.55 8.94
N THR A 221 11.29 2.37 9.97
CA THR A 221 10.99 3.80 9.78
C THR A 221 12.13 4.53 9.07
N ARG A 222 13.40 4.23 9.43
CA ARG A 222 14.57 4.83 8.78
C ARG A 222 14.60 4.49 7.29
N VAL A 223 14.39 3.23 6.94
CA VAL A 223 14.35 2.81 5.53
C VAL A 223 13.15 3.41 4.81
N ALA A 224 12.00 3.56 5.46
CA ALA A 224 10.84 4.21 4.86
C ALA A 224 11.13 5.68 4.46
N ILE A 225 11.78 6.42 5.35
CA ILE A 225 12.21 7.81 5.09
C ILE A 225 13.25 7.84 3.96
N GLN A 226 14.26 6.96 3.98
CA GLN A 226 15.26 6.87 2.92
C GLN A 226 14.67 6.47 1.57
N MET A 227 13.61 5.65 1.55
CA MET A 227 12.89 5.31 0.33
C MET A 227 12.13 6.52 -0.21
N PHE A 228 11.50 7.32 0.65
CA PHE A 228 10.90 8.61 0.24
C PHE A 228 11.95 9.56 -0.36
N GLU A 229 13.08 9.74 0.33
CA GLU A 229 14.20 10.55 -0.16
C GLU A 229 14.73 10.07 -1.52
N THR A 230 14.84 8.75 -1.70
CA THR A 230 15.24 8.13 -2.97
C THR A 230 14.22 8.46 -4.07
N VAL A 231 12.92 8.40 -3.77
CA VAL A 231 11.85 8.70 -4.72
C VAL A 231 11.84 10.16 -5.15
N GLU A 232 12.07 11.08 -4.22
CA GLU A 232 12.23 12.49 -4.56
C GLU A 232 13.51 12.75 -5.38
N ALA A 233 14.64 12.14 -5.01
CA ALA A 233 15.91 12.29 -5.71
C ALA A 233 15.86 11.80 -7.17
N GLU A 234 15.01 10.81 -7.45
CA GLU A 234 14.74 10.29 -8.80
C GLU A 234 13.79 11.18 -9.62
N GLY A 235 13.28 12.26 -9.02
CA GLY A 235 12.42 13.25 -9.67
C GLY A 235 10.93 12.96 -9.57
N MET A 236 10.50 11.97 -8.78
CA MET A 236 9.09 11.65 -8.58
C MET A 236 8.53 12.43 -7.39
N THR A 237 8.47 13.76 -7.51
CA THR A 237 7.90 14.62 -6.46
C THR A 237 6.38 14.42 -6.39
N CYS A 238 5.85 14.22 -5.20
CA CYS A 238 4.42 13.99 -4.94
C CYS A 238 3.75 15.23 -4.31
N ASP A 239 2.42 15.34 -4.39
CA ASP A 239 1.65 16.43 -3.79
C ASP A 239 1.25 16.14 -2.32
N GLY A 240 1.29 14.87 -1.93
CA GLY A 240 1.08 14.41 -0.56
C GLY A 240 1.61 12.99 -0.34
N ALA A 241 1.25 12.39 0.79
CA ALA A 241 1.57 11.01 1.11
C ALA A 241 0.35 10.25 1.64
N PHE A 242 0.28 8.96 1.31
CA PHE A 242 -0.67 8.02 1.89
C PHE A 242 0.13 6.93 2.60
N ILE A 243 0.03 6.88 3.92
CA ILE A 243 0.76 5.92 4.77
C ILE A 243 -0.27 4.93 5.30
N TYR A 244 -0.26 3.72 4.75
CA TYR A 244 -1.19 2.65 5.09
C TYR A 244 -0.79 1.95 6.39
N GLY A 245 -1.76 1.70 7.26
CA GLY A 245 -1.57 0.89 8.48
C GLY A 245 -2.85 0.21 8.92
N ASP A 246 -2.75 -1.06 9.29
CA ASP A 246 -3.84 -1.85 9.83
C ASP A 246 -3.59 -2.18 11.30
N MET A 247 -4.07 -1.31 12.18
CA MET A 247 -3.79 -1.37 13.62
C MET A 247 -5.01 -1.80 14.46
N ALA A 248 -6.06 -2.33 13.81
CA ALA A 248 -7.29 -2.71 14.50
C ALA A 248 -7.97 -3.94 13.90
N TYR A 249 -8.74 -4.61 14.74
CA TYR A 249 -9.67 -5.67 14.34
C TYR A 249 -11.10 -5.16 14.39
N ASN A 250 -12.07 -5.99 13.97
CA ASN A 250 -13.49 -5.62 13.98
C ASN A 250 -14.05 -5.29 15.38
N THR A 251 -13.39 -5.73 16.45
CA THR A 251 -13.80 -5.49 17.85
C THR A 251 -12.98 -4.42 18.57
N GLY A 252 -11.93 -3.87 17.95
CA GLY A 252 -11.10 -2.83 18.56
C GLY A 252 -9.62 -2.87 18.12
N PRO A 253 -8.80 -1.92 18.60
CA PRO A 253 -7.39 -1.82 18.24
C PRO A 253 -6.57 -2.97 18.83
N PHE A 254 -5.45 -3.33 18.17
CA PHE A 254 -4.52 -4.35 18.68
C PHE A 254 -3.82 -3.95 19.99
N MET A 255 -3.79 -2.65 20.30
CA MET A 255 -3.09 -2.12 21.47
C MET A 255 -3.85 -0.95 22.09
N SER A 256 -3.59 -0.71 23.38
CA SER A 256 -4.20 0.43 24.07
C SER A 256 -3.63 1.77 23.58
N PRO A 257 -4.35 2.89 23.75
CA PRO A 257 -3.83 4.22 23.40
C PRO A 257 -2.51 4.58 24.10
N LYS A 258 -2.22 4.00 25.27
CA LYS A 258 -0.92 4.15 25.95
C LYS A 258 0.19 3.48 25.13
N HIS A 259 0.01 2.22 24.75
CA HIS A 259 0.98 1.49 23.92
C HIS A 259 1.17 2.14 22.55
N PHE A 260 0.09 2.60 21.90
CA PHE A 260 0.22 3.34 20.64
C PHE A 260 1.12 4.58 20.76
N ARG A 261 0.94 5.36 21.85
CA ARG A 261 1.75 6.56 22.11
C ARG A 261 3.23 6.27 22.37
N GLU A 262 3.52 5.11 22.92
CA GLU A 262 4.87 4.65 23.23
C GLU A 262 5.54 4.04 22.01
N PHE A 263 4.89 3.06 21.38
CA PHE A 263 5.51 2.18 20.39
C PHE A 263 5.37 2.64 18.94
N LEU A 264 4.32 3.37 18.56
CA LEU A 264 4.08 3.73 17.15
C LEU A 264 4.09 5.23 16.89
N LYS A 265 3.46 6.02 17.76
CA LYS A 265 3.36 7.47 17.60
C LYS A 265 4.73 8.17 17.39
N PRO A 266 5.83 7.80 18.07
CA PRO A 266 7.13 8.45 17.83
C PRO A 266 7.63 8.24 16.40
N TYR A 267 7.38 7.05 15.84
CA TYR A 267 7.78 6.67 14.49
C TYR A 267 6.86 7.25 13.42
N HIS A 268 5.55 7.38 13.68
CA HIS A 268 4.64 8.09 12.79
C HIS A 268 4.90 9.59 12.73
N LYS A 269 5.42 10.16 13.82
CA LYS A 269 5.76 11.58 13.91
C LYS A 269 7.02 11.91 13.13
N ARG A 270 7.98 10.98 13.10
CA ARG A 270 9.26 11.13 12.42
C ARG A 270 9.06 10.94 10.92
#